data_AF-A0A1F7WI91-F1
#
_entry.id   AF-A0A1F7WI91-F1
#
_cell.length_a   1.000
_cell.length_b   1.000
_cell.length_c   1.000
_cell.angle_alpha   90.00
_cell.angle_beta   90.00
_cell.angle_gamma   90.00
#
_symmetry.space_group_name_H-M   'P 1'
#
loop_
_entity.id
_entity.type
_entity.pdbx_description
1 polymer ?
#
loop_
_entity_poly.entity_id
_entity_poly.type
_entity_poly.pdbx_seq_one_letter_code
_entity_poly.pdbx_strand_id
1 'polypeptide(L)' 'MYEQYCCEKGCHMLSLKTVPKVMGKGFQLYKKKGFEIEAELKNEKFNFDWVVMVKRLRQ' A
#
# COMPACT_ATOMS: atom_id res chain seq x y z
N MET A 1 -6.03 -13.79 4.52
CA MET A 1 -6.71 -14.18 3.25
C MET A 1 -5.88 -13.79 2.04
N TYR A 2 -5.67 -12.50 1.71
CA TYR A 2 -4.84 -12.10 0.55
C TYR A 2 -3.33 -12.37 0.70
N GLU A 3 -2.76 -12.13 1.89
CA GLU A 3 -1.32 -12.36 2.13
C GLU A 3 -0.97 -13.84 1.98
N GLN A 4 -1.78 -14.72 2.58
CA GLN A 4 -1.63 -16.17 2.51
C GLN A 4 -1.78 -16.69 1.07
N TYR A 5 -2.79 -16.21 0.34
CA TYR A 5 -2.95 -16.53 -1.08
C TYR A 5 -1.75 -16.08 -1.94
N CYS A 6 -1.22 -14.88 -1.68
CA CYS A 6 -0.04 -14.38 -2.38
C CYS A 6 1.20 -15.22 -2.06
N CYS A 7 1.42 -15.60 -0.79
CA CYS A 7 2.50 -16.52 -0.44
C CYS A 7 2.35 -17.89 -1.16
N GLU A 8 1.15 -18.46 -1.21
CA GLU A 8 0.86 -19.73 -1.91
C GLU A 8 1.11 -19.65 -3.43
N LYS A 9 1.01 -18.44 -4.01
CA LYS A 9 1.34 -18.18 -5.42
C LYS A 9 2.80 -17.76 -5.64
N GLY A 10 3.64 -17.83 -4.61
CA GLY A 10 5.05 -17.46 -4.69
C GLY A 10 5.29 -15.95 -4.80
N CYS A 11 4.31 -15.12 -4.45
CA CYS A 11 4.51 -13.67 -4.41
C CYS A 11 5.48 -13.30 -3.28
N HIS A 12 6.37 -12.35 -3.55
CA HIS A 12 7.33 -11.82 -2.59
C HIS A 12 6.92 -10.47 -2.00
N MET A 13 5.90 -9.83 -2.59
CA MET A 13 5.49 -8.47 -2.24
C MET A 13 4.01 -8.23 -2.55
N LEU A 14 3.36 -7.47 -1.68
CA LEU A 14 2.07 -6.85 -1.93
C LEU A 14 2.27 -5.36 -2.17
N SER A 15 1.58 -4.79 -3.15
CA SER A 15 1.57 -3.35 -3.42
C SER A 15 0.14 -2.83 -3.50
N LEU A 16 -0.12 -1.64 -2.97
CA LEU A 16 -1.39 -0.94 -3.11
C LEU A 16 -1.18 0.55 -3.36
N LYS A 17 -2.15 1.17 -4.03
CA LYS A 17 -2.17 2.61 -4.28
C LYS A 17 -3.31 3.24 -3.47
N THR A 18 -3.02 4.30 -2.73
CA THR A 18 -4.02 4.98 -1.87
C THR A 18 -3.81 6.49 -1.85
N VAL A 19 -4.82 7.26 -1.42
CA VAL A 19 -4.73 8.71 -1.22
C VAL A 19 -4.79 8.99 0.27
N PRO A 20 -3.68 9.32 0.95
CA PRO A 20 -3.68 9.48 2.41
C PRO A 20 -4.68 10.53 2.91
N LYS A 21 -4.85 11.64 2.18
CA LYS A 21 -5.77 12.73 2.54
C LYS A 21 -7.24 12.30 2.50
N VAL A 22 -7.62 11.44 1.55
CA VAL A 22 -9.01 10.99 1.37
C VAL A 22 -9.29 9.73 2.20
N MET A 23 -8.31 8.82 2.25
CA MET A 23 -8.44 7.49 2.85
C MET A 23 -7.69 7.40 4.18
N GLY A 24 -7.72 8.44 5.02
CA GLY A 24 -6.90 8.55 6.23
C GLY A 24 -6.95 7.33 7.16
N LYS A 25 -8.15 6.80 7.44
CA LYS A 25 -8.31 5.57 8.26
C LYS A 25 -7.74 4.32 7.58
N GLY A 26 -7.95 4.18 6.28
CA GLY A 26 -7.42 3.06 5.49
C GLY A 26 -5.89 3.10 5.41
N PHE A 27 -5.32 4.27 5.16
CA PHE A 27 -3.88 4.51 5.14
C PHE A 27 -3.21 4.12 6.47
N GLN A 28 -3.79 4.53 7.61
CA GLN A 28 -3.28 4.15 8.93
C GLN A 28 -3.43 2.64 9.19
N LEU A 29 -4.48 2.01 8.69
CA LEU A 29 -4.64 0.56 8.77
C LEU A 29 -3.52 -0.17 8.01
N TYR A 30 -3.18 0.27 6.80
CA TYR A 30 -2.09 -0.34 6.02
C TYR A 30 -0.74 -0.21 6.72
N LYS A 31 -0.43 0.97 7.28
CA LYS A 31 0.77 1.16 8.12
C LYS A 31 0.80 0.18 9.29
N LYS A 32 -0.31 0.04 10.03
CA LYS A 32 -0.42 -0.94 11.13
C LYS A 32 -0.27 -2.39 10.69
N LYS A 33 -0.58 -2.70 9.42
CA LYS A 33 -0.41 -4.04 8.83
C LYS A 33 1.00 -4.28 8.27
N GLY A 34 1.91 -3.32 8.42
CA GLY A 34 3.31 -3.43 7.99
C GLY A 34 3.54 -3.04 6.53
N PHE A 35 2.64 -2.25 5.94
CA PHE A 35 2.91 -1.63 4.64
C PHE A 35 3.73 -0.36 4.83
N GLU A 36 4.74 -0.19 3.99
CA GLU A 36 5.65 0.96 3.95
C GLU A 36 5.38 1.78 2.68
N ILE A 37 5.72 3.06 2.70
CA ILE A 37 5.59 3.91 1.52
C ILE A 37 6.79 3.65 0.60
N GLU A 38 6.53 3.26 -0.65
CA GLU A 38 7.58 3.08 -1.66
C GLU A 38 7.70 4.30 -2.56
N ALA A 39 6.58 4.93 -2.92
CA ALA A 39 6.58 6.09 -3.81
C ALA A 39 5.42 7.04 -3.52
N GLU A 40 5.68 8.34 -3.71
CA GLU A 40 4.67 9.39 -3.73
C GLU A 40 4.49 9.86 -5.17
N LEU A 41 3.24 9.85 -5.64
CA LEU A 41 2.85 10.24 -6.98
C LEU A 41 2.10 11.55 -6.87
N LYS A 42 2.83 12.64 -7.12
CA LYS A 42 2.26 13.99 -7.14
C LYS A 42 1.20 14.09 -8.21
N ASN A 43 0.07 14.70 -7.86
CA ASN A 43 -1.00 14.93 -8.80
C ASN A 43 -1.20 16.44 -8.95
N GLU A 44 -0.72 17.02 -10.05
CA GLU A 44 -0.86 18.46 -10.27
C GLU A 44 -2.29 18.85 -10.66
N LYS A 45 -3.09 17.89 -11.15
CA LYS A 45 -4.48 18.11 -11.58
C LYS A 45 -5.49 18.00 -10.43
N PHE A 46 -5.15 17.29 -9.37
CA PHE A 46 -6.04 17.06 -8.23
C PHE A 46 -5.31 17.44 -6.95
N ASN A 47 -5.97 18.12 -6.00
CA ASN A 47 -5.32 18.64 -4.77
C ASN A 47 -4.95 17.54 -3.73
N PHE A 48 -4.69 16.31 -4.19
CA PHE A 48 -4.29 15.18 -3.37
C PHE A 48 -3.29 14.28 -4.10
N ASP A 49 -2.23 13.92 -3.38
CA ASP A 49 -1.20 13.03 -3.86
C ASP A 49 -1.57 11.57 -3.62
N TRP A 50 -1.18 10.72 -4.56
CA TRP A 50 -1.28 9.28 -4.39
C TRP A 50 -0.01 8.74 -3.75
N VAL A 51 -0.16 7.69 -2.98
CA VAL A 51 0.95 6.98 -2.37
C VAL A 51 0.86 5.51 -2.77
N VAL A 52 1.98 4.96 -3.22
CA VAL A 52 2.17 3.52 -3.40
C VAL A 52 2.76 2.99 -2.11
N MET A 53 2.07 2.02 -1.51
CA MET A 53 2.52 1.33 -0.32
C MET A 53 2.81 -0.13 -0.63
N VAL A 54 3.86 -0.68 -0.04
CA VAL A 54 4.30 -2.05 -0.25
C VAL A 54 4.49 -2.79 1.06
N LYS A 55 4.27 -4.10 1.04
CA LYS A 55 4.60 -5.02 2.13
C LYS A 55 5.35 -6.20 1.55
N ARG A 56 6.59 -6.40 1.99
CA ARG A 56 7.38 -7.57 1.62
C ARG A 56 6.87 -8.78 2.42
N LEU A 57 6.59 -9.87 1.72
CA LEU A 57 6.15 -11.11 2.32
C LEU A 57 7.41 -11.92 2.68
N ARG A 58 7.58 -12.26 3.96
CA ARG A 58 8.64 -13.19 4.37
C ARG A 58 8.21 -14.60 3.97
N GLN A 59 9.06 -15.27 3.19
CA GLN A 59 8.93 -16.68 2.85
C GLN A 59 9.73 -17.52 3.83
#